data_AF-A0A6J6RYF6-F1
#
_entry.id   AF-A0A6J6RYF6-F1
#
_cell.length_a   1.000
_cell.length_b   1.000
_cell.length_c   1.000
_cell.angle_alpha   90.00
_cell.angle_beta   90.00
_cell.angle_gamma   90.00
#
_symmetry.space_group_name_H-M   'P 1'
#
loop_
_entity.id
_entity.type
_entity.pdbx_description
1 polymer ?
#
loop_
_entity_poly.entity_id
_entity_poly.type
_entity_poly.pdbx_seq_one_letter_code
_entity_poly.pdbx_strand_id
1 'polypeptide(L)'
;MLLDERTLWPDGRFATTNLVVSVKFLNAHPDLVKKLLEGHVAATDFLIANPKEAMAAANNQIEQITGKRIKDSVLSAAWGHLEFTTDPLASTLEAMARDLLGTGLVGEAETAGIYDLRLLNEVLLSLGRPTASDR
;
A
#
# COMPACT_ATOMS: atom_id res chain seq x y z
N MET A 1 2.14 26.57 -8.54
CA MET A 1 3.31 25.71 -8.28
C MET A 1 2.77 24.38 -7.77
N LEU A 2 3.23 23.25 -8.31
CA LEU A 2 2.83 21.92 -7.82
C LEU A 2 3.78 21.53 -6.68
N LEU A 3 3.22 21.15 -5.54
CA LEU A 3 3.96 20.69 -4.36
C LEU A 3 4.24 19.19 -4.52
N ASP A 4 5.47 18.75 -4.24
CA ASP A 4 5.79 17.33 -4.10
C ASP A 4 5.47 16.91 -2.67
N GLU A 5 4.43 16.08 -2.50
CA GLU A 5 3.95 15.57 -1.22
C GLU A 5 5.09 14.94 -0.40
N ARG A 6 6.05 14.28 -1.03
CA ARG A 6 7.20 13.65 -0.35
C ARG A 6 7.99 14.63 0.52
N THR A 7 7.97 15.92 0.19
CA THR A 7 8.67 16.96 0.97
C THR A 7 8.01 17.26 2.31
N LEU A 8 6.79 16.77 2.54
CA LEU A 8 6.04 16.96 3.78
C LEU A 8 6.23 15.81 4.78
N TRP A 9 6.79 14.68 4.34
CA TRP A 9 6.85 13.44 5.11
C TRP A 9 8.28 13.09 5.54
N PRO A 10 8.48 12.59 6.77
CA PRO A 10 9.76 12.01 7.18
C PRO A 10 10.23 10.95 6.18
N ASP A 11 11.51 10.98 5.83
CA ASP A 11 12.15 10.12 4.82
C ASP A 11 11.49 10.15 3.42
N GLY A 12 10.57 11.08 3.18
CA GLY A 12 9.77 11.17 1.96
C GLY A 12 8.86 9.96 1.72
N ARG A 13 8.44 9.27 2.79
CA ARG A 13 7.60 8.05 2.73
C ARG A 13 6.26 8.28 3.41
N PHE A 14 5.19 7.88 2.73
CA PHE A 14 3.83 7.92 3.24
C PHE A 14 2.96 6.90 2.52
N ALA A 15 2.00 6.33 3.24
CA ALA A 15 1.09 5.35 2.65
C ALA A 15 0.11 6.04 1.69
N THR A 16 0.06 5.56 0.44
CA THR A 16 -0.96 6.00 -0.55
C THR A 16 -2.03 4.96 -0.78
N THR A 17 -1.74 3.68 -0.50
CA THR A 17 -2.63 2.55 -0.74
C THR A 17 -2.56 1.59 0.44
N ASN A 18 -3.72 1.17 0.93
CA ASN A 18 -3.86 0.18 1.98
C ASN A 18 -4.70 -1.01 1.49
N LEU A 19 -4.30 -2.23 1.84
CA LEU A 19 -5.11 -3.42 1.64
C LEU A 19 -6.03 -3.60 2.86
N VAL A 20 -7.34 -3.53 2.64
CA VAL A 20 -8.34 -3.61 3.71
C VAL A 20 -9.27 -4.78 3.48
N VAL A 21 -9.54 -5.55 4.54
CA VAL A 21 -10.53 -6.62 4.55
C VAL A 21 -11.53 -6.36 5.68
N SER A 22 -12.80 -6.76 5.49
CA SER A 22 -13.78 -6.65 6.55
C SER A 22 -13.44 -7.59 7.72
N VAL A 23 -13.65 -7.11 8.96
CA VAL A 23 -13.44 -7.91 10.18
C VAL A 23 -14.24 -9.21 10.15
N LYS A 24 -15.49 -9.16 9.66
CA LYS A 24 -16.34 -10.35 9.51
C LYS A 24 -15.70 -11.41 8.62
N PHE A 25 -15.14 -11.00 7.48
CA PHE A 25 -14.50 -11.92 6.55
C PHE A 25 -13.18 -12.47 7.10
N LEU A 26 -12.37 -11.61 7.73
CA LEU A 26 -11.13 -12.04 8.40
C LEU A 26 -11.40 -13.11 9.46
N ASN A 27 -12.42 -12.91 10.29
CA ASN A 27 -12.78 -13.87 11.35
C ASN A 27 -13.34 -15.18 10.77
N ALA A 28 -14.10 -15.12 9.68
CA ALA A 28 -14.71 -16.29 9.06
C ALA A 28 -13.73 -17.10 8.19
N HIS A 29 -12.78 -16.42 7.55
CA HIS A 29 -11.89 -16.99 6.54
C HIS A 29 -10.43 -16.51 6.69
N PRO A 30 -9.79 -16.71 7.86
CA PRO A 30 -8.42 -16.23 8.09
C PRO A 30 -7.41 -16.91 7.17
N ASP A 31 -7.67 -18.14 6.74
CA ASP A 31 -6.86 -18.88 5.78
C ASP A 31 -6.86 -18.24 4.39
N LEU A 32 -8.02 -17.76 3.92
CA LEU A 32 -8.14 -17.05 2.65
C LEU A 32 -7.49 -15.68 2.71
N VAL A 33 -7.61 -14.97 3.84
CA VAL A 33 -6.90 -13.69 4.02
C VAL A 33 -5.39 -13.91 4.02
N LYS A 34 -4.89 -14.96 4.67
CA LYS A 34 -3.45 -15.30 4.62
C LYS A 34 -2.98 -15.57 3.20
N LYS A 35 -3.73 -16.36 2.41
CA LYS A 35 -3.41 -16.60 0.99
C LYS A 35 -3.45 -15.32 0.14
N LEU A 36 -4.38 -14.41 0.42
CA LEU A 36 -4.41 -13.09 -0.22
C LEU A 36 -3.14 -12.29 0.10
N LEU A 37 -2.68 -12.32 1.35
CA LEU A 37 -1.44 -11.66 1.78
C LEU A 37 -0.19 -12.30 1.17
N GLU A 38 -0.13 -13.63 1.07
CA GLU A 38 0.94 -14.34 0.35
C GLU A 38 1.01 -13.88 -1.11
N GLY A 39 -0.14 -13.82 -1.79
CA GLY A 39 -0.23 -13.30 -3.16
C GLY A 39 0.15 -11.83 -3.26
N HIS A 40 -0.24 -11.00 -2.29
CA HIS A 40 0.12 -9.58 -2.25
C HIS A 40 1.62 -9.37 -2.06
N VAL A 41 2.26 -10.11 -1.14
CA VAL A 41 3.72 -10.07 -0.95
C VAL A 41 4.44 -10.49 -2.23
N ALA A 42 4.01 -11.61 -2.86
CA ALA A 42 4.60 -12.07 -4.11
C ALA A 42 4.42 -11.08 -5.27
N ALA A 43 3.26 -10.43 -5.36
CA ALA A 43 3.00 -9.39 -6.35
C ALA A 43 3.89 -8.16 -6.11
N THR A 44 4.03 -7.70 -4.87
CA THR A 44 4.93 -6.59 -4.52
C THR A 44 6.38 -6.91 -4.85
N ASP A 45 6.84 -8.13 -4.56
CA ASP A 45 8.17 -8.59 -4.96
C ASP A 45 8.36 -8.56 -6.48
N PHE A 46 7.35 -9.01 -7.22
CA PHE A 46 7.37 -8.97 -8.68
C PHE A 46 7.48 -7.54 -9.21
N LEU A 47 6.74 -6.58 -8.64
CA LEU A 47 6.80 -5.16 -9.00
C LEU A 47 8.21 -4.58 -8.80
N ILE A 48 8.86 -4.94 -7.69
CA ILE A 48 10.21 -4.47 -7.34
C ILE A 48 11.27 -5.12 -8.25
N ALA A 49 11.19 -6.43 -8.46
CA ALA A 49 12.20 -7.17 -9.22
C ALA A 49 12.07 -6.99 -10.73
N ASN A 50 10.86 -6.74 -11.25
CA ASN A 50 10.56 -6.73 -12.69
C ASN A 50 9.84 -5.45 -13.15
N PRO A 51 10.41 -4.25 -12.91
CA PRO A 51 9.70 -2.98 -13.08
C PRO A 51 9.18 -2.76 -14.50
N LYS A 52 9.91 -3.20 -15.54
CA LYS A 52 9.48 -3.07 -16.94
C LYS A 52 8.25 -3.92 -17.25
N GLU A 53 8.27 -5.18 -16.81
CA GLU A 53 7.16 -6.11 -17.02
C GLU A 53 5.94 -5.71 -16.19
N ALA A 54 6.17 -5.29 -14.94
CA ALA A 54 5.17 -4.73 -14.06
C ALA A 54 4.47 -3.50 -14.65
N MET A 55 5.22 -2.53 -15.18
CA MET A 55 4.67 -1.36 -15.87
C MET A 55 3.81 -1.77 -17.06
N ALA A 56 4.29 -2.71 -17.89
CA ALA A 56 3.54 -3.18 -19.05
C ALA A 56 2.24 -3.88 -18.64
N ALA A 57 2.30 -4.77 -17.64
CA ALA A 57 1.13 -5.47 -17.11
C ALA A 57 0.10 -4.49 -16.53
N ALA A 58 0.54 -3.52 -15.72
CA ALA A 58 -0.33 -2.49 -15.15
C ALA A 58 -1.00 -1.66 -16.24
N ASN A 59 -0.24 -1.17 -17.24
CA ASN A 59 -0.80 -0.34 -18.32
C ASN A 59 -1.76 -1.12 -19.22
N ASN A 60 -1.47 -2.40 -19.48
CA ASN A 60 -2.39 -3.28 -20.21
C ASN A 60 -3.71 -3.46 -19.45
N GLN A 61 -3.64 -3.67 -18.13
CA GLN A 61 -4.85 -3.80 -17.30
C GLN A 61 -5.65 -2.49 -17.23
N ILE A 62 -4.97 -1.35 -17.13
CA ILE A 62 -5.60 -0.03 -17.19
C ILE A 62 -6.30 0.18 -18.53
N GLU A 63 -5.67 -0.17 -19.64
CA GLU A 63 -6.25 -0.09 -20.98
C GLU A 63 -7.48 -1.00 -21.12
N GLN A 64 -7.44 -2.23 -20.58
CA GLN A 64 -8.59 -3.13 -20.59
C GLN A 64 -9.77 -2.58 -19.81
N ILE A 65 -9.54 -1.98 -18.63
CA ILE A 65 -10.61 -1.45 -17.76
C ILE A 65 -11.17 -0.13 -18.29
N THR A 66 -10.30 0.76 -18.78
CA THR A 66 -10.66 2.15 -19.10
C THR A 66 -10.81 2.42 -20.60
N GLY A 67 -10.37 1.49 -21.44
CA GLY A 67 -10.25 1.68 -22.89
C GLY A 67 -9.12 2.62 -23.32
N LYS A 68 -8.29 3.09 -22.38
CA LYS A 68 -7.22 4.07 -22.66
C LYS A 68 -5.90 3.65 -22.05
N ARG A 69 -4.91 3.48 -22.91
CA ARG A 69 -3.51 3.28 -22.50
C ARG A 69 -2.87 4.58 -22.03
N ILE A 70 -2.07 4.52 -20.97
CA ILE A 70 -1.21 5.63 -20.57
C ILE A 70 0.01 5.66 -21.50
N LYS A 71 0.42 6.86 -21.95
CA LYS A 71 1.64 7.03 -22.75
C LYS A 71 2.84 6.51 -21.97
N ASP A 72 3.71 5.74 -22.63
CA ASP A 72 4.84 5.07 -21.98
C ASP A 72 5.77 6.05 -21.23
N SER A 73 6.00 7.26 -21.77
CA SER A 73 6.80 8.28 -21.09
C SER A 73 6.17 8.80 -19.80
N VAL A 74 4.84 8.92 -19.77
CA VAL A 74 4.09 9.35 -18.58
C VAL A 74 4.09 8.22 -17.54
N LEU A 75 3.87 6.99 -17.98
CA LEU A 75 3.91 5.83 -17.09
C LEU A 75 5.29 5.66 -16.46
N SER A 76 6.35 5.73 -17.27
CA SER A 76 7.72 5.60 -16.78
C SER A 76 8.11 6.71 -15.80
N ALA A 77 7.67 7.95 -16.06
CA ALA A 77 7.89 9.05 -15.14
C ALA A 77 7.13 8.81 -13.81
N ALA A 78 5.84 8.45 -13.88
CA ALA A 78 5.02 8.18 -12.71
C ALA A 78 5.58 7.03 -11.87
N TRP A 79 6.00 5.94 -12.51
CA TRP A 79 6.57 4.76 -11.83
C TRP A 79 7.83 5.10 -11.03
N GLY A 80 8.65 6.04 -11.51
CA GLY A 80 9.83 6.53 -10.80
C GLY A 80 9.52 7.30 -9.50
N HIS A 81 8.28 7.72 -9.30
CA HIS A 81 7.82 8.37 -8.07
C HIS A 81 7.16 7.39 -7.08
N LEU A 82 6.98 6.12 -7.47
CA LEU A 82 6.37 5.09 -6.63
C LEU A 82 7.43 4.30 -5.87
N GLU A 83 7.10 3.99 -4.62
CA GLU A 83 7.80 2.99 -3.82
C GLU A 83 6.82 1.87 -3.48
N PHE A 84 7.16 0.63 -3.83
CA PHE A 84 6.34 -0.53 -3.51
C PHE A 84 6.86 -1.19 -2.24
N THR A 85 5.97 -1.41 -1.29
CA THR A 85 6.29 -2.02 0.00
C THR A 85 5.09 -2.80 0.52
N THR A 86 5.35 -3.75 1.42
CA THR A 86 4.32 -4.44 2.22
C THR A 86 4.21 -3.88 3.63
N ASP A 87 5.10 -2.95 4.00
CA ASP A 87 5.01 -2.16 5.23
C ASP A 87 3.86 -1.15 5.10
N PRO A 88 2.86 -1.14 6.00
CA PRO A 88 1.76 -0.20 5.97
C PRO A 88 2.16 1.25 6.28
N LEU A 89 3.40 1.49 6.76
CA LEU A 89 3.88 2.79 7.23
C LEU A 89 2.92 3.41 8.24
N ALA A 90 2.59 2.64 9.29
CA ALA A 90 1.46 2.91 10.17
C ALA A 90 1.43 4.33 10.77
N SER A 91 2.60 4.86 11.16
CA SER A 91 2.75 6.22 11.68
C SER A 91 2.29 7.32 10.71
N THR A 92 2.32 7.06 9.40
CA THR A 92 1.85 8.02 8.38
C THR A 92 0.34 8.16 8.41
N LEU A 93 -0.41 7.06 8.58
CA LEU A 93 -1.86 7.12 8.73
C LEU A 93 -2.26 7.91 9.99
N GLU A 94 -1.54 7.73 11.09
CA GLU A 94 -1.81 8.50 12.31
C GLU A 94 -1.60 10.01 12.11
N ALA A 95 -0.53 10.39 11.40
CA ALA A 95 -0.30 11.79 11.04
C ALA A 95 -1.40 12.32 10.13
N MET A 96 -1.79 11.58 9.09
CA MET A 96 -2.90 11.96 8.21
C MET A 96 -4.22 12.14 9.00
N ALA A 97 -4.51 11.26 9.95
CA ALA A 97 -5.69 11.37 10.80
C ALA A 97 -5.65 12.62 11.68
N ARG A 98 -4.50 12.94 12.30
CA ARG A 98 -4.32 14.17 13.08
C ARG A 98 -4.50 15.43 12.23
N ASP A 99 -3.94 15.45 11.03
CA ASP A 99 -4.07 16.58 10.11
C ASP A 99 -5.54 16.77 9.69
N LEU A 100 -6.23 15.68 9.34
CA LEU A 100 -7.67 15.72 9.01
C LEU A 100 -8.52 16.19 10.18
N LEU A 101 -8.22 15.79 11.42
CA LEU A 101 -8.88 16.32 12.62
C LEU A 101 -8.69 17.84 12.75
N GLY A 102 -7.48 18.33 12.49
CA GLY A 102 -7.18 19.76 12.49
C GLY A 102 -7.99 20.58 11.48
N THR A 103 -8.48 19.96 10.40
CA THR A 103 -9.35 20.62 9.42
C THR A 103 -10.81 20.74 9.85
N GLY A 104 -11.26 19.97 10.84
CA GLY A 104 -12.66 19.86 11.24
C GLY A 104 -13.56 19.12 10.23
N LEU A 105 -13.00 18.50 9.18
CA LEU A 105 -13.75 17.73 8.18
C LEU A 105 -14.16 16.33 8.67
N VAL A 106 -13.47 15.81 9.68
CA VAL A 106 -13.73 14.50 10.28
C VAL A 106 -13.80 14.62 11.80
N GLY A 107 -14.56 13.72 12.44
CA GLY A 107 -14.56 13.58 13.90
C GLY A 107 -13.38 12.74 14.38
N GLU A 108 -13.18 12.69 15.70
CA GLU A 108 -12.15 11.87 16.35
C GLU A 108 -12.18 10.43 15.86
N ALA A 109 -11.01 9.92 15.46
CA ALA A 109 -10.83 8.55 15.01
C ALA A 109 -9.63 7.94 15.75
N GLU A 110 -9.84 6.78 16.37
CA GLU A 110 -8.78 6.02 17.01
C GLU A 110 -8.04 5.20 15.94
N THR A 111 -6.77 5.52 15.73
CA THR A 111 -5.90 4.82 14.76
C THR A 111 -5.13 3.66 15.40
N ALA A 112 -5.09 3.61 16.73
CA ALA A 112 -4.42 2.54 17.46
C ALA A 112 -5.05 1.18 17.13
N GLY A 113 -4.23 0.24 16.67
CA GLY A 113 -4.67 -1.12 16.33
C GLY A 113 -5.49 -1.21 15.04
N ILE A 114 -5.52 -0.18 14.19
CA ILE A 114 -6.24 -0.22 12.91
C ILE A 114 -5.62 -1.23 11.93
N TYR A 115 -4.33 -1.53 12.08
CA TYR A 115 -3.63 -2.56 11.31
C TYR A 115 -3.57 -3.88 12.09
N ASP A 116 -4.31 -4.90 11.64
CA ASP A 116 -4.06 -6.29 12.07
C ASP A 116 -2.94 -6.90 11.22
N LEU A 117 -1.71 -6.83 11.74
CA LEU A 117 -0.50 -7.32 11.03
C LEU A 117 -0.15 -8.78 11.32
N ARG A 118 -0.95 -9.50 12.11
CA ARG A 118 -0.59 -10.86 12.56
C ARG A 118 -0.35 -11.82 11.38
N LEU A 119 -1.32 -11.89 10.46
CA LEU A 119 -1.22 -12.78 9.30
C LEU A 119 -0.13 -12.33 8.31
N LEU A 120 0.06 -11.03 8.13
CA LEU A 120 1.14 -10.51 7.29
C LEU A 120 2.50 -10.90 7.87
N ASN A 121 2.69 -10.70 9.17
CA ASN A 121 3.94 -11.04 9.86
C ASN A 121 4.23 -12.54 9.85
N GLU A 122 3.21 -13.40 9.93
CA GLU A 122 3.39 -14.85 9.69
C GLU A 122 3.93 -15.14 8.29
N VAL A 123 3.39 -14.49 7.25
CA VAL A 123 3.85 -14.65 5.87
C VAL A 123 5.29 -14.13 5.72
N LEU A 124 5.59 -12.93 6.21
CA LEU A 124 6.93 -12.34 6.14
C LEU A 124 7.98 -13.22 6.85
N LEU A 125 7.67 -13.71 8.05
CA LEU A 125 8.56 -14.60 8.79
C LEU A 125 8.79 -15.93 8.05
N SER A 126 7.76 -16.50 7.42
CA SER A 126 7.90 -17.73 6.62
C SER A 126 8.84 -17.55 5.42
N LEU A 127 8.99 -16.32 4.94
CA LEU A 127 9.90 -15.92 3.86
C LEU A 127 11.26 -15.41 4.37
N GLY A 128 11.52 -15.48 5.68
CA GLY A 128 12.76 -15.02 6.30
C GLY A 128 12.93 -13.50 6.32
N ARG A 129 11.83 -12.74 6.29
CA ARG A 129 11.83 -11.27 6.21
C ARG A 129 11.55 -10.60 7.56
N PRO A 130 11.97 -9.33 7.74
CA PRO A 130 11.54 -8.53 8.87
C PRO A 130 10.02 -8.40 8.92
N THR A 131 9.48 -8.35 10.13
CA THR A 131 8.05 -8.09 10.36
C THR A 131 7.72 -6.62 10.16
N ALA A 132 6.51 -6.35 9.70
CA ALA A 132 5.94 -5.00 9.69
C ALA A 132 5.57 -4.55 11.12
N SER A 133 5.61 -3.23 11.34
CA SER A 133 5.24 -2.58 12.60
C SER A 133 3.95 -1.80 12.43
N ASP A 134 3.11 -1.81 13.47
CA ASP A 134 1.93 -0.94 13.59
C ASP A 134 2.27 0.41 14.26
N ARG A 135 3.56 0.67 14.50
CA ARG A 135 4.12 1.88 15.14
C ARG A 135 5.44 2.31 14.52
#